data_AF-C3R173-F1
#
_entry.id   AF-C3R173-F1
#
_cell.length_a   1.000
_cell.length_b   1.000
_cell.length_c   1.000
_cell.angle_alpha   90.00
_cell.angle_beta   90.00
_cell.angle_gamma   90.00
#
_symmetry.space_group_name_H-M   'P 1'
#
loop_
_entity.id
_entity.type
_entity.pdbx_description
1 polymer ?
#
loop_
_entity_poly.entity_id
_entity_poly.type
_entity_poly.pdbx_seq_one_letter_code
_entity_poly.pdbx_strand_id
1 'polypeptide(L)'
;MTSKDFIEAEAGNNGSIILYREGLFWKAYEKSAYAVCTQIKPLKAIKRRLKSLGGGEIVSVGFPCKHEQKYIGSLEHMETMPDRFVLRTLKPIDGQRFEEWKQELSSEHSECKNIIKCARWR
;
A
#
# COMPACT_ATOMS: atom_id res chain seq x y z
N MET A 1 1.25 12.88 11.60
CA MET A 1 2.25 11.85 11.24
C MET A 1 3.06 12.36 10.06
N THR A 2 4.37 12.32 10.15
CA THR A 2 5.30 12.74 9.09
C THR A 2 5.61 11.56 8.18
N SER A 3 5.97 11.81 6.92
CA SER A 3 6.22 10.72 5.96
C SER A 3 7.35 9.78 6.36
N LYS A 4 8.26 10.21 7.25
CA LYS A 4 9.32 9.39 7.80
C LYS A 4 8.82 8.35 8.80
N ASP A 5 7.83 8.70 9.62
CA ASP A 5 7.22 7.76 10.58
C ASP A 5 6.61 6.55 9.86
N PHE A 6 6.03 6.76 8.68
CA PHE A 6 5.49 5.66 7.87
C PHE A 6 6.58 4.73 7.34
N ILE A 7 7.72 5.28 6.91
CA ILE A 7 8.86 4.50 6.41
C ILE A 7 9.48 3.68 7.54
N GLU A 8 9.66 4.28 8.72
CA GLU A 8 10.17 3.59 9.91
C GLU A 8 9.21 2.49 10.40
N ALA A 9 7.90 2.77 10.41
CA ALA A 9 6.90 1.76 10.72
C ALA A 9 6.94 0.58 9.72
N GLU A 10 7.14 0.85 8.43
CA GLU A 10 7.23 -0.18 7.38
C GLU A 10 8.60 -0.88 7.32
N ALA A 11 9.66 -0.30 7.90
CA ALA A 11 10.98 -0.91 7.98
C ALA A 11 10.98 -2.15 8.91
N GLY A 12 10.22 -2.10 10.01
CA GLY A 12 10.00 -3.25 10.89
C GLY A 12 8.89 -4.20 10.43
N ASN A 13 8.05 -3.78 9.49
CA ASN A 13 6.86 -4.51 9.09
C ASN A 13 7.15 -5.46 7.92
N ASN A 14 7.18 -6.77 8.21
CA ASN A 14 7.53 -7.83 7.26
C ASN A 14 6.31 -8.44 6.54
N GLY A 15 5.08 -8.01 6.84
CA GLY A 15 3.89 -8.66 6.27
C GLY A 15 2.56 -8.17 6.82
N SER A 16 2.46 -6.92 7.24
CA SER A 16 1.18 -6.32 7.64
C SER A 16 0.88 -5.12 6.75
N ILE A 17 -0.39 -4.92 6.43
CA ILE A 17 -0.88 -3.76 5.70
C ILE A 17 -1.32 -2.72 6.72
N ILE A 18 -0.60 -1.60 6.80
CA ILE A 18 -0.98 -0.48 7.65
C ILE A 18 -1.68 0.58 6.81
N LEU A 19 -2.90 0.91 7.22
CA LEU A 19 -3.75 1.95 6.66
C LEU A 19 -3.88 3.06 7.68
N TYR A 20 -3.75 4.29 7.23
CA TYR A 20 -3.95 5.50 8.01
C TYR A 20 -5.22 6.19 7.55
N ARG A 21 -6.01 6.67 8.49
CA ARG A 21 -7.24 7.38 8.17
C ARG A 21 -6.90 8.81 7.77
N GLU A 22 -7.30 9.19 6.57
CA GLU A 22 -7.24 10.56 6.10
C GLU A 22 -8.67 11.01 5.76
N GLY A 23 -9.40 11.42 6.80
CA GLY A 23 -10.81 11.81 6.71
C GLY A 23 -11.73 10.64 6.34
N LEU A 24 -12.22 10.64 5.09
CA LEU A 24 -13.12 9.61 4.54
C LEU A 24 -12.38 8.57 3.67
N PHE A 25 -11.04 8.60 3.66
CA PHE A 25 -10.21 7.68 2.91
C PHE A 25 -9.23 6.96 3.82
N TRP A 26 -9.02 5.67 3.55
CA TRP A 26 -7.91 4.91 4.10
C TRP A 26 -6.72 5.03 3.15
N LYS A 27 -5.52 5.30 3.68
CA LYS A 27 -4.28 5.38 2.93
C LYS A 27 -3.21 4.43 3.46
N ALA A 28 -2.68 3.60 2.60
CA ALA A 28 -1.47 2.82 2.81
C ALA A 28 -0.28 3.47 2.10
N TYR A 29 0.92 3.22 2.61
CA TYR A 29 2.17 3.72 2.07
C TYR A 29 3.12 2.56 1.74
N GLU A 30 4.00 2.76 0.75
CA GLU A 30 5.10 1.85 0.39
C GLU A 30 4.73 0.37 0.26
N LYS A 31 5.19 -0.49 1.20
CA LYS A 31 4.96 -1.94 1.17
C LYS A 31 3.48 -2.26 1.35
N SER A 32 2.83 -1.63 2.30
CA SER A 32 1.38 -1.75 2.51
C SER A 32 0.60 -1.37 1.26
N ALA A 33 1.02 -0.30 0.55
CA ALA A 33 0.39 0.12 -0.70
C ALA A 33 0.51 -0.96 -1.79
N TYR A 34 1.68 -1.57 -1.92
CA TYR A 34 1.92 -2.69 -2.84
C TYR A 34 1.07 -3.92 -2.50
N ALA A 35 0.98 -4.29 -1.22
CA ALA A 35 0.17 -5.41 -0.77
C ALA A 35 -1.32 -5.21 -1.08
N VAL A 36 -1.84 -4.01 -0.86
CA VAL A 36 -3.23 -3.68 -1.23
C VAL A 36 -3.40 -3.79 -2.74
N CYS A 37 -2.48 -3.21 -3.52
CA CYS A 37 -2.58 -3.20 -4.98
C CYS A 37 -2.52 -4.61 -5.60
N THR A 38 -1.75 -5.52 -4.99
CA THR A 38 -1.49 -6.87 -5.53
C THR A 38 -2.40 -7.94 -4.94
N GLN A 39 -2.76 -7.85 -3.66
CA GLN A 39 -3.48 -8.90 -2.94
C GLN A 39 -4.97 -8.59 -2.77
N ILE A 40 -5.34 -7.31 -2.65
CA ILE A 40 -6.75 -6.90 -2.48
C ILE A 40 -7.38 -6.59 -3.82
N LYS A 41 -6.88 -5.54 -4.45
CA LYS A 41 -7.41 -5.03 -5.71
C LYS A 41 -6.39 -4.11 -6.35
N PRO A 42 -6.24 -4.12 -7.68
CA PRO A 42 -5.49 -3.09 -8.39
C PRO A 42 -6.16 -1.73 -8.19
N LEU A 43 -5.79 -1.06 -7.10
CA LEU A 43 -6.14 0.32 -6.78
C LEU A 43 -5.11 1.24 -7.42
N LYS A 44 -5.50 2.49 -7.64
CA LYS A 44 -4.60 3.49 -8.21
C LYS A 44 -3.52 3.86 -7.21
N ALA A 45 -2.31 3.36 -7.46
CA ALA A 45 -1.13 3.77 -6.72
C ALA A 45 -0.68 5.15 -7.20
N ILE A 46 -0.44 6.03 -6.23
CA ILE A 46 -0.02 7.40 -6.47
C ILE A 46 1.39 7.51 -5.93
N LYS A 47 2.36 7.55 -6.84
CA LYS A 47 3.75 7.91 -6.56
C LYS A 47 3.86 9.42 -6.48
N ARG A 48 4.25 9.96 -5.33
CA ARG A 48 4.53 11.38 -5.13
C ARG A 48 5.97 11.59 -4.71
N ARG A 49 6.62 12.58 -5.30
CA ARG A 49 7.95 13.02 -4.88
C ARG A 49 7.81 14.07 -3.78
N LEU A 50 8.38 13.81 -2.61
CA LEU A 50 8.32 14.71 -1.47
C LEU A 50 9.65 15.45 -1.30
N LYS A 51 9.62 16.78 -1.46
CA LYS A 51 10.79 17.63 -1.19
C LYS A 51 11.27 17.50 0.27
N SER A 52 10.34 17.31 1.21
CA SER A 52 10.62 17.10 2.64
C SER A 52 11.42 15.83 2.96
N LEU A 53 11.49 14.88 2.02
CA LEU A 53 12.27 13.65 2.11
C LEU A 53 13.61 13.76 1.34
N GLY A 54 14.12 14.98 1.12
CA GLY A 54 15.35 15.21 0.36
C GLY A 54 15.23 14.90 -1.13
N GLY A 55 14.00 14.92 -1.66
CA GLY A 55 13.71 14.48 -3.04
C GLY A 55 13.29 13.02 -3.17
N GLY A 56 13.12 12.31 -2.05
CA GLY A 56 12.62 10.94 -2.02
C GLY A 56 11.21 10.76 -2.59
N GLU A 57 10.96 9.56 -3.12
CA GLU A 57 9.69 9.18 -3.74
C GLU A 57 8.90 8.27 -2.79
N ILE A 58 7.66 8.67 -2.47
CA ILE A 58 6.74 7.86 -1.69
C ILE A 58 5.60 7.38 -2.58
N VAL A 59 5.24 6.12 -2.44
CA VAL A 59 4.03 5.58 -3.08
C VAL A 59 2.94 5.47 -2.04
N SER A 60 1.75 5.93 -2.39
CA SER A 60 0.55 5.84 -1.55
C SER A 60 -0.59 5.23 -2.33
N VAL A 61 -1.36 4.36 -1.70
CA VAL A 61 -2.59 3.78 -2.25
C VAL A 61 -3.69 4.05 -1.24
N GLY A 62 -4.87 4.42 -1.71
CA GLY A 62 -6.00 4.61 -0.81
C GLY A 62 -7.34 4.27 -1.43
N PHE A 63 -8.31 4.03 -0.58
CA PHE A 63 -9.69 3.77 -0.95
C PHE A 63 -10.67 4.43 0.02
N PRO A 64 -11.91 4.72 -0.41
CA PRO A 64 -12.92 5.31 0.46
C PRO A 64 -13.31 4.38 1.60
N CYS A 65 -13.49 4.89 2.82
CA CYS A 65 -13.89 4.09 3.98
C CYS A 65 -15.22 3.35 3.76
N LYS A 66 -16.13 3.88 2.93
CA LYS A 66 -17.37 3.19 2.52
C LYS A 66 -17.15 1.80 1.90
N HIS A 67 -15.95 1.55 1.35
CA HIS A 67 -15.60 0.28 0.74
C HIS A 67 -14.66 -0.57 1.62
N GLU A 68 -14.46 -0.22 2.89
CA GLU A 68 -13.59 -1.00 3.78
C GLU A 68 -14.03 -2.46 3.82
N GLN A 69 -15.32 -2.73 4.03
CA GLN A 69 -15.81 -4.08 4.18
C GLN A 69 -15.72 -4.90 2.88
N LYS A 70 -15.70 -4.20 1.74
CA LYS A 70 -15.52 -4.82 0.42
C LYS A 70 -14.06 -5.13 0.11
N TYR A 71 -13.13 -4.30 0.58
CA TYR A 71 -11.71 -4.43 0.28
C TYR A 71 -10.95 -5.16 1.36
N ILE A 72 -11.11 -4.73 2.61
CA ILE A 72 -10.39 -5.25 3.78
C ILE A 72 -11.26 -6.13 4.66
N GLY A 73 -12.58 -6.18 4.46
CA GLY A 73 -13.47 -7.05 5.24
C GLY A 73 -13.17 -8.55 5.10
N SER A 74 -12.52 -8.96 4.01
CA SER A 74 -12.06 -10.34 3.80
C SER A 74 -10.65 -10.61 4.36
N LEU A 75 -9.94 -9.59 4.82
CA LEU A 75 -8.60 -9.73 5.41
C LEU A 75 -8.66 -9.99 6.91
N GLU A 76 -7.60 -10.60 7.42
CA GLU A 76 -7.42 -10.76 8.87
C GLU A 76 -7.04 -9.41 9.49
N HIS A 77 -7.86 -8.95 10.43
CA HIS A 77 -7.68 -7.70 11.14
C HIS A 77 -6.78 -7.95 12.33
N MET A 78 -5.58 -7.36 12.34
CA MET A 78 -4.64 -7.50 13.46
C MET A 78 -4.87 -6.39 14.49
N GLU A 79 -5.05 -5.16 14.03
CA GLU A 79 -5.30 -4.01 14.88
C GLU A 79 -6.27 -3.05 14.21
N THR A 80 -7.28 -2.59 14.95
CA THR A 80 -8.25 -1.61 14.46
C THR A 80 -8.29 -0.44 15.44
N MET A 81 -7.82 0.71 14.97
CA MET A 81 -7.87 1.99 15.67
C MET A 81 -8.66 3.02 14.84
N PRO A 82 -9.17 4.10 15.46
CA PRO A 82 -9.93 5.13 14.76
C PRO A 82 -9.15 5.81 13.62
N ASP A 83 -7.82 5.94 13.75
CA ASP A 83 -6.94 6.61 12.79
C ASP A 83 -5.94 5.67 12.10
N ARG A 84 -5.86 4.41 12.54
CA ARG A 84 -4.90 3.41 12.07
C ARG A 84 -5.57 2.05 11.96
N PHE A 85 -5.28 1.32 10.91
CA PHE A 85 -5.80 0.00 10.68
C PHE A 85 -4.66 -0.91 10.23
N VAL A 86 -4.44 -2.01 10.95
CA VAL A 86 -3.38 -2.99 10.66
C VAL A 86 -4.04 -4.30 10.29
N LEU A 87 -3.80 -4.73 9.06
CA LEU A 87 -4.32 -5.98 8.51
C LEU A 87 -3.16 -6.92 8.25
N ARG A 88 -3.39 -8.22 8.31
CA ARG A 88 -2.42 -9.20 7.87
C ARG A 88 -2.39 -9.27 6.35
N THR A 89 -1.21 -9.31 5.75
CA THR A 89 -1.10 -9.62 4.33
C THR A 89 -1.42 -11.10 4.09
N LEU A 90 -2.11 -11.42 3.00
CA LEU A 90 -2.36 -12.81 2.58
C LEU A 90 -1.08 -13.48 2.10
N LYS A 91 -0.18 -12.70 1.52
CA LYS A 91 1.14 -13.12 1.04
C LYS A 91 2.23 -12.22 1.63
N PRO A 92 3.43 -12.77 1.93
CA PRO A 92 4.57 -11.95 2.30
C PRO A 92 4.89 -10.93 1.19
N ILE A 93 5.35 -9.75 1.59
CA ILE A 93 5.70 -8.69 0.65
C ILE A 93 7.16 -8.91 0.23
N ASP A 94 7.37 -9.36 -1.00
CA ASP A 94 8.70 -9.44 -1.59
C ASP A 94 9.25 -8.02 -1.86
N GLY A 95 10.30 -7.64 -1.13
CA GLY A 95 10.95 -6.32 -1.29
C GLY A 95 11.40 -6.05 -2.72
N GLN A 96 11.94 -7.08 -3.40
CA GLN A 96 12.33 -7.00 -4.80
C GLN A 96 11.14 -6.69 -5.72
N ARG A 97 10.00 -7.36 -5.50
CA ARG A 97 8.78 -7.12 -6.29
C ARG A 97 8.18 -5.75 -6.04
N PHE A 98 8.27 -5.27 -4.80
CA PHE A 98 7.89 -3.90 -4.44
C PHE A 98 8.75 -2.87 -5.18
N GLU A 99 10.07 -3.07 -5.24
CA GLU A 99 10.98 -2.19 -5.98
C GLU A 99 10.69 -2.19 -7.49
N GLU A 100 10.49 -3.37 -8.10
CA GLU A 100 10.06 -3.48 -9.51
C GLU A 100 8.77 -2.68 -9.74
N TRP A 101 7.74 -2.90 -8.92
CA TRP A 101 6.47 -2.18 -9.03
C TRP A 101 6.62 -0.67 -8.80
N LYS A 102 7.45 -0.24 -7.85
CA LYS A 102 7.71 1.18 -7.56
C LYS A 102 8.46 1.88 -8.71
N GLN A 103 9.28 1.14 -9.46
CA GLN A 103 9.94 1.61 -10.68
C GLN A 103 8.96 1.69 -11.85
N GLU A 104 8.04 0.73 -11.98
CA GLU A 104 6.99 0.74 -13.02
C GLU A 104 5.99 1.89 -12.84
N LEU A 105 5.77 2.33 -11.60
CA LEU A 105 5.02 3.55 -11.33
C LEU A 105 5.84 4.76 -11.78
N SER A 106 5.75 5.11 -13.06
CA SER A 106 6.25 6.38 -13.57
C SER A 106 5.43 7.52 -12.97
N SER A 107 6.09 8.66 -12.73
CA SER A 107 5.55 9.86 -12.03
C SER A 107 4.31 10.50 -12.67
N GLU A 108 3.83 9.96 -13.79
CA GLU A 108 2.67 10.43 -14.54
C GLU A 108 1.57 9.37 -14.47
N HIS A 109 0.71 9.47 -13.45
CA HIS A 109 -0.64 8.88 -13.43
C HIS A 109 -0.78 7.47 -14.06
N SER A 110 0.06 6.51 -13.67
CA SER A 110 -0.14 5.12 -14.09
C SER A 110 -1.32 4.53 -13.30
N GLU A 111 -2.46 4.39 -13.97
CA GLU A 111 -3.44 3.39 -13.54
C GLU A 111 -2.72 2.03 -13.54
N CYS A 112 -2.88 1.23 -12.48
CA CYS A 112 -2.32 -0.10 -12.39
C CYS A 112 -2.96 -1.02 -13.43
N LYS A 113 -2.58 -0.85 -14.70
CA LYS A 113 -2.98 -1.69 -15.82
C LYS A 113 -2.18 -2.98 -15.71
N ASN A 114 -2.81 -4.00 -15.14
CA ASN A 114 -2.46 -5.42 -15.34
C ASN A 114 -0.98 -5.80 -15.15
N ILE A 115 -0.48 -5.78 -13.91
CA ILE A 115 0.79 -6.48 -13.57
C ILE A 115 0.53 -7.92 -13.05
N ILE A 116 -0.71 -8.42 -13.11
CA ILE A 116 -0.98 -9.85 -12.86
C ILE A 116 -0.71 -10.67 -14.14
N LYS A 117 0.55 -10.71 -14.59
CA LYS A 117 1.08 -11.79 -15.44
C LYS A 117 2.37 -12.31 -14.80
N CYS A 118 2.25 -13.01 -13.68
CA CYS A 118 3.07 -14.17 -13.37
C CYS A 118 2.74 -14.73 -11.98
N ALA A 119 1.93 -15.78 -11.97
CA ALA A 119 2.20 -16.98 -11.18
C ALA A 119 1.19 -18.05 -11.62
N ARG A 120 1.40 -18.56 -12.84
CA ARG A 120 0.84 -19.84 -13.27
C ARG A 120 1.52 -20.91 -12.39
N TRP A 121 0.93 -21.19 -11.24
CA TRP A 121 1.26 -22.40 -10.49
C TRP A 121 0.59 -23.56 -11.20
N ARG A 122 1.44 -24.34 -11.90
CA ARG A 122 1.25 -25.69 -12.45
C ARG A 122 -0.10 -26.03 -13.09
#